data_AF-A0A916MQ85-F1
#
_entry.id   AF-A0A916MQ85-F1
#
_cell.length_a   1.000
_cell.length_b   1.000
_cell.length_c   1.000
_cell.angle_alpha   90.00
_cell.angle_beta   90.00
_cell.angle_gamma   90.00
#
_symmetry.space_group_name_H-M   'P 1'
#
loop_
_entity.id
_entity.type
_entity.pdbx_description
1 polymer ?
#
loop_
_entity_poly.entity_id
_entity_poly.type
_entity_poly.pdbx_seq_one_letter_code
_entity_poly.pdbx_strand_id
1 'polypeptide(L)'
;MSVFTFIADSIVEQVDQYKKQGDQCERVIEQIRTGMNPLQAGGWKGQGANSYFQEILTRVIPQIAELIAAIAGFGGNMGKALNIMMNADKMVSGVVNQIADAFDSIF
;
A
#
# COMPACT_ATOMS: atom_id res chain seq x y z
N MET A 1 14.37 23.82 -2.91
CA MET A 1 13.77 22.54 -2.50
C MET A 1 13.86 22.46 -0.99
N SER A 2 12.73 22.32 -0.31
CA SER A 2 12.66 22.17 1.14
C SER A 2 12.99 20.72 1.51
N VAL A 3 13.57 20.49 2.69
CA VAL A 3 13.77 19.14 3.25
C VAL A 3 12.44 18.37 3.29
N PHE A 4 11.31 19.08 3.49
CA PHE A 4 9.98 18.49 3.49
C PHE A 4 9.53 17.98 2.12
N THR A 5 9.94 18.62 1.02
CA THR A 5 9.61 18.17 -0.34
C THR A 5 10.41 16.91 -0.72
N PHE A 6 11.68 16.84 -0.34
CA PHE A 6 12.51 15.64 -0.55
C PHE A 6 12.00 14.41 0.22
N ILE A 7 11.58 14.59 1.47
CA ILE A 7 11.00 13.52 2.28
C ILE A 7 9.63 13.10 1.71
N ALA A 8 8.80 14.05 1.28
CA ALA A 8 7.51 13.76 0.65
C ALA A 8 7.68 12.92 -0.63
N ASP A 9 8.61 13.29 -1.51
CA ASP A 9 8.87 12.55 -2.75
C ASP A 9 9.36 11.11 -2.47
N SER A 10 10.22 10.93 -1.47
CA SER A 10 10.69 9.60 -1.04
C SER A 10 9.55 8.73 -0.47
N ILE A 11 8.62 9.33 0.28
CA ILE A 11 7.46 8.62 0.83
C ILE A 11 6.47 8.25 -0.29
N VAL A 12 6.27 9.11 -1.29
CA VAL A 12 5.43 8.82 -2.47
C VAL A 12 5.99 7.63 -3.25
N GLU A 13 7.31 7.61 -3.49
CA GLU A 13 7.96 6.50 -4.19
C GLU A 13 7.77 5.17 -3.44
N GLN A 14 7.94 5.19 -2.12
CA GLN A 14 7.72 3.99 -1.29
C GLN A 14 6.24 3.54 -1.31
N VAL A 15 5.29 4.47 -1.25
CA VAL A 15 3.85 4.16 -1.35
C VAL A 15 3.53 3.45 -2.66
N ASP A 16 4.09 3.91 -3.78
CA ASP A 16 3.86 3.27 -5.08
C ASP A 16 4.57 1.91 -5.21
N GLN A 17 5.72 1.72 -4.56
CA GLN A 17 6.32 0.39 -4.43
C GLN A 17 5.43 -0.56 -3.63
N TYR A 18 4.83 -0.13 -2.52
CA TYR A 18 3.93 -0.96 -1.72
C TYR A 18 2.66 -1.33 -2.48
N LYS A 19 2.07 -0.42 -3.25
CA LYS A 19 0.94 -0.74 -4.13
C LYS A 19 1.29 -1.85 -5.12
N LYS A 20 2.45 -1.74 -5.79
CA LYS A 20 2.93 -2.77 -6.73
C LYS A 20 3.14 -4.13 -6.06
N GLN A 21 3.59 -4.15 -4.80
CA GLN A 21 3.70 -5.39 -4.01
C GLN A 21 2.33 -5.98 -3.67
N GLY A 22 1.34 -5.14 -3.36
CA GLY A 22 -0.06 -5.56 -3.19
C GLY A 22 -0.60 -6.25 -4.46
N ASP A 23 -0.41 -5.63 -5.62
CA ASP A 23 -0.82 -6.21 -6.92
C ASP A 23 -0.10 -7.54 -7.21
N GLN A 24 1.16 -7.70 -6.78
CA GLN A 24 1.90 -8.96 -6.90
C GLN A 24 1.26 -10.06 -6.06
N CYS A 25 0.87 -9.76 -4.82
CA CYS A 25 0.20 -10.71 -3.94
C CYS A 25 -1.19 -11.11 -4.49
N GLU A 26 -1.94 -10.18 -5.08
CA GLU A 26 -3.23 -10.49 -5.69
C GLU A 26 -3.08 -11.44 -6.88
N ARG A 27 -2.06 -11.23 -7.73
CA ARG A 27 -1.70 -12.16 -8.81
C ARG A 27 -1.36 -13.56 -8.30
N VAL A 28 -0.72 -13.68 -7.13
CA VAL A 28 -0.41 -14.99 -6.52
C VAL A 28 -1.70 -15.73 -6.11
N ILE A 29 -2.68 -15.03 -5.52
CA ILE A 29 -3.99 -15.62 -5.19
C ILE A 29 -4.68 -16.14 -6.46
N GLU A 30 -4.65 -15.36 -7.54
CA GLU A 30 -5.30 -15.74 -8.79
C GLU A 30 -4.61 -16.92 -9.49
N GLN A 31 -3.28 -17.00 -9.42
CA GLN A 31 -2.52 -18.16 -9.89
C GLN A 31 -2.83 -19.42 -9.08
N ILE A 32 -2.93 -19.31 -7.75
CA ILE A 32 -3.32 -20.42 -6.87
C ILE A 32 -4.71 -20.93 -7.27
N ARG A 33 -5.69 -20.04 -7.44
CA ARG A 33 -7.06 -20.40 -7.86
C ARG A 33 -7.09 -21.05 -9.24
N THR A 34 -6.40 -20.46 -10.20
CA THR A 34 -6.32 -20.99 -11.57
C THR A 34 -5.67 -22.38 -11.60
N GLY A 35 -4.61 -22.59 -10.83
CA GLY A 35 -3.94 -23.89 -10.69
C GLY A 35 -4.79 -24.94 -10.00
N MET A 36 -5.71 -24.54 -9.11
CA MET A 36 -6.65 -25.45 -8.46
C MET A 36 -7.76 -25.97 -9.38
N ASN A 37 -8.21 -25.17 -10.34
CA ASN A 37 -9.34 -25.52 -11.22
C ASN A 37 -9.21 -26.89 -11.90
N PRO A 38 -8.09 -27.23 -12.58
CA PRO A 38 -7.93 -28.55 -13.20
C PRO A 38 -7.81 -29.69 -12.18
N LEU A 39 -7.31 -29.40 -10.97
CA LEU A 39 -7.22 -30.39 -9.89
C LEU A 39 -8.61 -30.70 -9.31
N GLN A 40 -9.45 -29.68 -9.10
CA GLN A 40 -10.84 -29.82 -8.64
C GLN A 40 -11.75 -30.45 -9.70
N ALA A 41 -11.49 -30.23 -10.98
CA ALA A 41 -12.23 -30.81 -12.11
C ALA A 41 -12.03 -32.34 -12.26
N GLY A 42 -11.35 -32.97 -11.30
CA GLY A 42 -11.15 -34.41 -11.23
C GLY A 42 -9.75 -34.87 -11.62
N GLY A 43 -8.82 -33.94 -11.90
CA GLY A 43 -7.41 -34.25 -12.09
C GLY A 43 -6.73 -34.79 -10.82
N TRP A 44 -7.27 -34.47 -9.65
CA TRP A 44 -6.84 -35.05 -8.37
C TRP A 44 -8.02 -35.31 -7.44
N LYS A 45 -8.20 -36.56 -7.04
CA LYS A 45 -9.32 -37.02 -6.20
C LYS A 45 -8.81 -37.78 -4.99
N GLY A 46 -9.60 -37.80 -3.93
CA GLY A 46 -9.32 -38.53 -2.69
C GLY A 46 -9.14 -37.60 -1.49
N GLN A 47 -8.91 -38.20 -0.32
CA GLN A 47 -8.89 -37.49 0.95
C GLN A 47 -7.78 -36.43 1.03
N GLY A 48 -6.59 -36.72 0.48
CA GLY A 48 -5.49 -35.77 0.40
C GLY A 48 -5.78 -34.56 -0.49
N ALA A 49 -6.50 -34.76 -1.61
CA ALA A 49 -6.94 -33.67 -2.48
C ALA A 49 -7.93 -32.75 -1.73
N ASN A 50 -8.90 -33.35 -1.02
CA ASN A 50 -9.87 -32.60 -0.23
C ASN A 50 -9.21 -31.79 0.89
N SER A 51 -8.27 -32.39 1.64
CA SER A 51 -7.52 -31.70 2.69
C SER A 51 -6.66 -30.56 2.16
N TYR A 52 -6.00 -30.76 1.02
CA TYR A 52 -5.24 -29.69 0.35
C TYR A 52 -6.14 -28.52 -0.05
N PHE A 53 -7.26 -28.78 -0.73
CA PHE A 53 -8.19 -27.71 -1.12
C PHE A 53 -8.77 -27.00 0.10
N GLN A 54 -9.10 -27.73 1.16
CA GLN A 54 -9.58 -27.16 2.39
C GLN A 54 -8.55 -26.21 3.00
N GLU A 55 -7.28 -26.62 3.10
CA GLU A 55 -6.24 -25.76 3.67
C GLU A 55 -5.93 -24.54 2.81
N ILE A 56 -5.93 -24.68 1.49
CA ILE A 56 -5.74 -23.55 0.57
C ILE A 56 -6.89 -22.53 0.73
N LEU A 57 -8.15 -23.01 0.73
CA LEU A 57 -9.33 -22.16 0.75
C LEU A 57 -9.58 -21.52 2.11
N THR A 58 -9.28 -22.23 3.20
CA THR A 58 -9.61 -21.78 4.57
C THR A 58 -8.46 -21.09 5.28
N ARG A 59 -7.22 -21.28 4.83
CA ARG A 59 -6.03 -20.75 5.51
C ARG A 59 -5.13 -19.94 4.58
N VAL A 60 -4.68 -20.52 3.48
CA VAL A 60 -3.67 -19.90 2.62
C VAL A 60 -4.20 -18.65 1.91
N ILE A 61 -5.33 -18.76 1.20
CA ILE A 61 -5.93 -17.62 0.48
C ILE A 61 -6.33 -16.49 1.46
N PRO A 62 -7.02 -16.78 2.59
CA PRO A 62 -7.33 -15.75 3.58
C PRO A 62 -6.10 -15.04 4.14
N GLN A 63 -5.03 -15.77 4.48
CA GLN A 63 -3.80 -15.16 5.01
C GLN A 63 -3.08 -14.26 4.00
N ILE A 64 -3.08 -14.64 2.71
CA ILE A 64 -2.54 -13.77 1.66
C ILE A 64 -3.41 -12.53 1.48
N ALA A 65 -4.74 -12.65 1.60
CA ALA A 65 -5.65 -11.50 1.55
C ALA A 65 -5.45 -10.55 2.75
N GLU A 66 -5.22 -11.08 3.96
CA GLU A 66 -4.86 -10.29 5.14
C GLU A 66 -3.54 -9.54 4.94
N LEU A 67 -2.55 -10.18 4.33
CA LEU A 67 -1.28 -9.53 3.98
C LEU A 67 -1.49 -8.39 2.98
N ILE A 68 -2.29 -8.60 1.93
CA ILE A 68 -2.65 -7.54 0.96
C ILE A 68 -3.33 -6.38 1.68
N ALA A 69 -4.29 -6.66 2.57
CA ALA A 69 -5.00 -5.65 3.34
C ALA A 69 -4.05 -4.86 4.26
N ALA A 70 -3.07 -5.52 4.88
CA ALA A 70 -2.05 -4.87 5.70
C ALA A 70 -1.14 -3.94 4.87
N ILE A 71 -0.70 -4.41 3.69
CA ILE A 71 0.10 -3.61 2.74
C ILE A 71 -0.69 -2.39 2.26
N ALA A 72 -1.95 -2.58 1.88
CA ALA A 72 -2.84 -1.51 1.44
C ALA A 72 -3.12 -0.49 2.56
N GLY A 73 -3.36 -0.97 3.78
CA GLY A 73 -3.56 -0.13 4.96
C GLY A 73 -2.34 0.73 5.30
N PHE A 74 -1.14 0.18 5.14
CA PHE A 74 0.12 0.91 5.31
C PHE A 74 0.25 2.05 4.28
N GLY A 75 0.02 1.75 2.99
CA GLY A 75 0.03 2.76 1.93
C GLY A 75 -1.00 3.88 2.15
N GLY A 76 -2.21 3.53 2.63
CA GLY A 76 -3.25 4.52 2.96
C GLY A 76 -2.87 5.45 4.12
N ASN A 77 -2.23 4.93 5.17
CA ASN A 77 -1.77 5.74 6.29
C ASN A 77 -0.59 6.66 5.91
N MET A 78 0.33 6.19 5.06
CA MET A 78 1.40 7.04 4.51
C MET A 78 0.85 8.16 3.62
N GLY A 79 -0.16 7.87 2.80
CA GLY A 79 -0.85 8.90 2.00
C GLY A 79 -1.51 9.99 2.86
N LYS A 80 -2.09 9.62 4.01
CA LYS A 80 -2.62 10.60 4.97
C LYS A 80 -1.50 11.43 5.61
N ALA A 81 -0.38 10.82 5.98
CA ALA A 81 0.78 11.53 6.53
C ALA A 81 1.37 12.53 5.52
N LEU A 82 1.44 12.17 4.23
CA LEU A 82 1.83 13.07 3.14
C LEU A 82 0.91 14.29 3.03
N ASN A 83 -0.41 14.09 3.05
CA ASN A 83 -1.36 15.20 3.00
C ASN A 83 -1.20 16.16 4.18
N ILE A 84 -0.96 15.62 5.39
CA ILE A 84 -0.69 16.45 6.58
C ILE A 84 0.62 17.24 6.39
N MET A 85 1.68 16.58 5.90
CA MET A 85 2.98 17.22 5.66
C MET A 85 2.91 18.32 4.59
N MET A 86 2.21 18.09 3.48
CA MET A 86 1.99 19.10 2.44
C MET A 86 1.19 20.30 2.95
N ASN A 87 0.19 20.07 3.82
CA ASN A 87 -0.56 21.15 4.43
C ASN A 87 0.30 21.95 5.43
N ALA A 88 1.18 21.27 6.18
CA ALA A 88 2.15 21.93 7.06
C ALA A 88 3.14 22.81 6.28
N ASP A 89 3.66 22.33 5.16
CA ASP A 89 4.60 23.10 4.30
C ASP A 89 3.94 24.36 3.71
N LYS A 90 2.68 24.25 3.27
CA LYS A 90 1.87 25.40 2.82
C LYS A 90 1.65 26.44 3.92
N MET A 91 1.36 25.98 5.14
CA MET A 91 1.18 26.87 6.29
C MET A 91 2.49 27.59 6.67
N VAL A 92 3.61 26.86 6.73
CA VAL A 92 4.92 27.43 7.07
C VAL A 92 5.36 28.45 6.01
N SER A 93 5.19 28.13 4.72
CA SER A 93 5.51 29.07 3.63
C SER A 93 4.68 30.35 3.71
N GLY A 94 3.40 30.22 4.06
CA GLY A 94 2.51 31.38 4.26
C GLY A 94 2.95 32.27 5.42
N VAL A 95 3.34 31.69 6.55
CA VAL A 95 3.82 32.43 7.73
C VAL A 95 5.16 33.12 7.44
N VAL A 96 6.09 32.43 6.77
CA VAL A 96 7.40 33.02 6.42
C VAL A 96 7.25 34.20 5.48
N ASN A 97 6.38 34.10 4.47
CA ASN A 97 6.11 35.22 3.56
C ASN A 97 5.46 36.40 4.29
N GLN A 98 4.51 36.14 5.18
CA GLN A 98 3.90 37.20 6.00
C GLN A 98 4.91 37.92 6.90
N ILE A 99 5.87 37.16 7.47
CA ILE A 99 6.94 37.75 8.28
C ILE A 99 7.90 38.55 7.38
N ALA A 100 8.29 38.02 6.23
CA ALA A 100 9.15 38.73 5.27
C ALA A 100 8.51 40.05 4.80
N ASP A 101 7.23 40.02 4.42
CA ASP A 101 6.47 41.22 4.01
C ASP A 101 6.36 42.24 5.15
N ALA A 102 6.17 41.77 6.39
CA ALA A 102 6.16 42.64 7.56
C ALA A 102 7.53 43.28 7.81
N PHE A 103 8.62 42.54 7.62
CA PHE A 103 9.99 43.08 7.71
C PHE A 103 10.29 44.10 6.59
N ASP A 104 9.91 43.82 5.34
CA ASP A 104 10.03 44.75 4.21
C ASP A 104 9.14 46.00 4.34
N SER A 105 8.07 45.93 5.15
CA SER A 105 7.22 47.11 5.43
C SER A 105 7.77 48.03 6.52
N ILE A 106 8.71 47.53 7.33
CA ILE A 106 9.28 48.22 8.50
C ILE A 106 10.69 48.77 8.19
N PHE A 107 11.43 48.14 7.29
CA PHE A 107 12.76 48.54 6.83
C PHE A 107 12.73 49.04 5.38
#